data_AF-A0A8J3BWL7-F1
#
_entry.id   AF-A0A8J3BWL7-F1
#
_cell.length_a   1.000
_cell.length_b   1.000
_cell.length_c   1.000
_cell.angle_alpha   90.00
_cell.angle_beta   90.00
_cell.angle_gamma   90.00
#
_symmetry.space_group_name_H-M   'P 1'
#
loop_
_entity.id
_entity.type
_entity.pdbx_description
1 polymer ?
#
loop_
_entity_poly.entity_id
_entity_poly.type
_entity_poly.pdbx_seq_one_letter_code
_entity_poly.pdbx_strand_id
1 'polypeptide(L)'
;MPADVINVDFAALRSAADSLSVKAKALDANMEGLVQSLMPIKETWYASGSSAGQAAEQSESRLRAAIADVTSIIALFSAKVSEAHDTQMALENKNTSYFS
;
A
#
# COMPACT_ATOMS: atom_id res chain seq x y z
N MET A 1 -0.09 10.90 35.77
CA MET A 1 -0.30 11.30 34.37
C MET A 1 -1.42 10.41 33.84
N PRO A 2 -2.60 10.94 33.48
CA PRO A 2 -3.62 10.11 32.87
C PRO A 2 -3.05 9.61 31.54
N ALA A 3 -3.13 8.31 31.28
CA ALA A 3 -2.76 7.77 29.97
C ALA A 3 -3.64 8.46 28.93
N ASP A 4 -3.02 9.01 27.87
CA ASP A 4 -3.79 9.51 26.72
C ASP A 4 -4.65 8.36 26.23
N VAL A 5 -5.97 8.49 26.42
CA VAL A 5 -6.93 7.51 25.92
C VAL A 5 -7.01 7.76 24.43
N ILE A 6 -6.23 7.00 23.67
CA ILE A 6 -6.33 6.98 22.21
C ILE A 6 -7.65 6.30 21.87
N ASN A 7 -8.67 7.12 21.59
CA ASN A 7 -9.95 6.63 21.08
C ASN A 7 -9.79 6.30 19.60
N VAL A 8 -9.58 5.01 19.28
CA VAL A 8 -9.43 4.54 17.91
C VAL A 8 -10.77 4.05 17.39
N ASP A 9 -11.28 4.69 16.34
CA ASP A 9 -12.40 4.16 15.56
C ASP A 9 -11.86 3.11 14.57
N PHE A 10 -11.90 1.84 14.98
CA PHE A 10 -11.41 0.74 14.16
C PHE A 10 -12.26 0.47 12.91
N ALA A 11 -13.54 0.87 12.90
CA ALA A 11 -14.39 0.76 11.71
C ALA A 11 -13.95 1.77 10.65
N ALA A 12 -13.69 3.03 11.05
CA ALA A 12 -13.11 4.03 10.17
C ALA A 12 -11.71 3.64 9.71
N LEU A 13 -10.89 3.07 10.60
CA LEU A 13 -9.53 2.61 10.28
C LEU A 13 -9.54 1.46 9.25
N ARG A 14 -10.46 0.51 9.39
CA ARG A 14 -10.67 -0.58 8.43
C ARG A 14 -11.12 -0.06 7.07
N SER A 15 -12.10 0.84 7.04
CA SER A 15 -12.57 1.47 5.81
C SER A 15 -11.45 2.23 5.07
N ALA A 16 -10.61 2.96 5.84
CA ALA A 16 -9.45 3.64 5.29
C ALA A 16 -8.41 2.65 4.73
N ALA A 17 -8.15 1.53 5.42
CA ALA A 17 -7.25 0.49 4.96
C ALA A 17 -7.74 -0.19 3.67
N ASP A 18 -9.03 -0.52 3.57
CA ASP A 18 -9.64 -1.08 2.36
C ASP A 18 -9.53 -0.10 1.18
N SER A 19 -9.81 1.20 1.42
CA SER A 19 -9.67 2.26 0.41
C SER A 19 -8.22 2.41 -0.06
N LEU A 20 -7.25 2.35 0.87
CA LEU A 20 -5.82 2.36 0.56
C LEU A 20 -5.43 1.14 -0.28
N SER A 21 -5.92 -0.05 0.04
CA SER A 21 -5.66 -1.27 -0.72
C SER A 21 -6.17 -1.16 -2.16
N VAL A 22 -7.38 -0.62 -2.36
CA VAL A 22 -7.94 -0.37 -3.70
C VAL A 22 -7.07 0.61 -4.49
N LYS A 23 -6.65 1.72 -3.85
CA LYS A 23 -5.76 2.71 -4.49
C LYS A 23 -4.38 2.13 -4.81
N ALA A 24 -3.85 1.26 -3.97
CA ALA A 24 -2.58 0.58 -4.19
C ALA A 24 -2.65 -0.33 -5.44
N LYS A 25 -3.72 -1.12 -5.57
CA LYS A 25 -3.94 -1.93 -6.79
C LYS A 25 -4.11 -1.08 -8.05
N ALA A 26 -4.80 0.06 -7.93
CA ALA A 26 -4.94 0.98 -9.06
C ALA A 26 -3.59 1.61 -9.46
N LEU A 27 -2.70 1.87 -8.50
CA LEU A 27 -1.35 2.36 -8.76
C LEU A 27 -0.52 1.33 -9.54
N ASP A 28 -0.58 0.05 -9.16
CA ASP A 28 0.08 -1.03 -9.91
C ASP A 28 -0.43 -1.11 -11.35
N ALA A 29 -1.76 -1.08 -11.54
CA ALA A 29 -2.36 -1.11 -12.88
C ALA A 29 -1.94 0.09 -13.75
N ASN A 30 -1.90 1.30 -13.16
CA ASN A 30 -1.42 2.49 -13.85
C ASN A 30 0.06 2.38 -14.23
N MET A 31 0.87 1.76 -13.37
CA MET A 31 2.28 1.52 -13.64
C MET A 31 2.48 0.52 -14.78
N GLU A 32 1.72 -0.57 -14.81
CA GLU A 32 1.71 -1.52 -15.94
C GLU A 32 1.31 -0.83 -17.25
N GLY A 33 0.28 0.03 -17.22
CA GLY A 33 -0.13 0.83 -18.37
C GLY A 33 0.93 1.81 -18.85
N LEU A 34 1.62 2.49 -17.92
CA LEU A 34 2.74 3.37 -18.24
C LEU A 34 3.87 2.61 -18.95
N VAL A 35 4.18 1.42 -18.45
CA VAL A 35 5.25 0.55 -18.99
C VAL A 35 4.94 0.10 -20.40
N GLN A 36 3.72 -0.35 -20.64
CA GLN A 36 3.27 -0.74 -21.97
C GLN A 36 3.34 0.44 -22.94
N SER A 37 2.92 1.63 -22.49
CA SER A 37 2.98 2.86 -23.29
C SER A 37 4.41 3.28 -23.62
N LEU A 38 5.36 3.04 -22.71
CA LEU A 38 6.77 3.35 -22.92
C LEU A 38 7.50 2.29 -23.76
N MET A 39 6.97 1.08 -23.91
CA MET A 39 7.63 -0.04 -24.58
C MET A 39 8.13 0.29 -26.02
N PRO A 40 7.37 0.98 -26.89
CA PRO A 40 7.86 1.36 -28.21
C PRO A 40 9.02 2.38 -28.17
N ILE A 41 9.00 3.26 -27.17
CA ILE A 41 10.06 4.25 -26.94
C ILE A 41 11.31 3.56 -26.40
N LYS A 42 11.15 2.55 -25.54
CA LYS A 42 12.26 1.74 -25.04
C LYS A 42 13.01 1.03 -26.16
N GLU A 43 12.29 0.45 -27.13
CA GLU A 43 12.93 -0.24 -28.25
C GLU A 43 13.84 0.70 -29.05
N THR A 44 13.47 1.96 -29.20
CA THR A 44 14.29 2.95 -29.94
C THR A 44 15.37 3.59 -29.07
N TRP A 45 15.05 3.98 -27.83
CA TRP A 45 15.98 4.70 -26.95
C TRP A 45 16.96 3.78 -26.23
N TYR A 46 16.56 2.59 -25.78
CA TYR A 46 17.45 1.66 -25.09
C TYR A 46 18.37 0.94 -26.05
N ALA A 47 17.87 0.56 -27.24
CA ALA A 47 18.72 -0.04 -28.28
C ALA A 47 19.79 0.94 -28.80
N SER A 48 19.54 2.25 -28.70
CA SER A 48 20.53 3.27 -29.08
C SER A 48 21.76 3.32 -28.15
N GLY A 49 21.69 2.72 -26.95
CA GLY A 49 22.76 2.77 -25.96
C GLY A 49 23.07 4.17 -25.42
N SER A 50 22.21 5.16 -25.68
CA SER A 50 22.41 6.53 -25.23
C SER A 50 22.37 6.63 -23.70
N SER A 51 23.10 7.60 -23.14
CA SER A 51 23.08 7.90 -21.70
C SER A 51 21.66 8.23 -21.20
N ALA A 52 20.84 8.85 -22.06
CA ALA A 52 19.43 9.11 -21.78
C ALA A 52 18.59 7.82 -21.67
N GLY A 53 18.85 6.84 -22.54
CA GLY A 53 18.21 5.51 -22.47
C GLY A 53 18.53 4.79 -21.16
N GLN A 54 19.81 4.72 -20.78
CA GLN A 54 20.23 4.08 -19.53
C GLN A 54 19.67 4.80 -18.29
N ALA A 55 19.63 6.14 -18.30
CA ALA A 55 19.05 6.92 -17.20
C ALA A 55 17.55 6.69 -17.06
N ALA A 56 16.81 6.57 -18.17
CA ALA A 56 15.39 6.27 -18.17
C ALA A 56 15.11 4.86 -17.64
N GLU A 57 15.90 3.85 -18.04
CA GLU A 57 15.78 2.48 -17.52
C GLU A 57 15.99 2.42 -16.01
N GLN A 58 17.03 3.08 -15.50
CA GLN A 58 17.25 3.18 -14.05
C GLN A 58 16.11 3.89 -13.33
N SER A 59 15.59 4.98 -13.91
CA SER A 59 14.51 5.75 -13.29
C SER A 59 13.22 4.94 -13.20
N GLU A 60 12.89 4.18 -14.25
CA GLU A 60 11.75 3.27 -14.23
C GLU A 60 11.91 2.14 -13.21
N SER A 61 13.09 1.52 -13.16
CA SER A 61 13.38 0.46 -12.18
C SER A 61 13.18 0.97 -10.75
N ARG A 62 13.70 2.16 -10.45
CA ARG A 62 13.49 2.83 -9.15
C ARG A 62 12.02 3.13 -8.89
N LEU A 63 11.28 3.60 -9.90
CA LEU A 63 9.85 3.89 -9.76
C LEU A 63 9.05 2.61 -9.45
N ARG A 64 9.35 1.49 -10.12
CA ARG A 64 8.71 0.20 -9.83
C ARG A 64 9.01 -0.29 -8.42
N ALA A 65 10.26 -0.21 -8.00
CA ALA A 65 10.66 -0.57 -6.64
C ALA A 65 9.91 0.26 -5.59
N ALA A 66 9.83 1.58 -5.79
CA ALA A 66 9.11 2.47 -4.88
C ALA A 66 7.59 2.16 -4.82
N ILE A 67 6.97 1.82 -5.95
CA ILE A 67 5.55 1.43 -5.99
C ILE A 67 5.33 0.10 -5.28
N ALA A 68 6.22 -0.88 -5.49
CA ALA A 68 6.19 -2.17 -4.80
C ALA A 68 6.35 -2.01 -3.27
N ASP A 69 7.21 -1.10 -2.83
CA ASP A 69 7.37 -0.80 -1.41
C ASP A 69 6.10 -0.17 -0.81
N VAL A 70 5.49 0.79 -1.52
CA VAL A 70 4.25 1.45 -1.08
C VAL A 70 3.10 0.44 -0.97
N THR A 71 2.93 -0.43 -1.97
CA THR A 71 1.88 -1.47 -1.95
C THR A 71 2.12 -2.48 -0.82
N SER A 72 3.36 -2.87 -0.58
CA SER A 72 3.75 -3.73 0.55
C SER A 72 3.44 -3.10 1.91
N ILE A 73 3.76 -1.81 2.10
CA ILE A 73 3.46 -1.07 3.34
C ILE A 73 1.94 -0.98 3.57
N ILE A 74 1.17 -0.69 2.52
CA ILE A 74 -0.30 -0.64 2.60
C ILE A 74 -0.88 -2.01 2.98
N ALA A 75 -0.36 -3.10 2.41
CA ALA A 75 -0.79 -4.45 2.76
C ALA A 75 -0.48 -4.78 4.22
N LEU A 76 0.73 -4.46 4.69
CA LEU A 76 1.11 -4.67 6.09
C LEU A 76 0.25 -3.84 7.05
N PHE A 77 0.03 -2.56 6.74
CA PHE A 77 -0.85 -1.69 7.51
C PHE A 77 -2.26 -2.28 7.62
N SER A 78 -2.84 -2.70 6.49
CA SER A 78 -4.18 -3.28 6.45
C SER A 78 -4.29 -4.56 7.29
N ALA A 79 -3.28 -5.43 7.21
CA ALA A 79 -3.22 -6.64 8.03
C ALA A 79 -3.19 -6.31 9.53
N LYS A 80 -2.36 -5.32 9.93
CA LYS A 80 -2.25 -4.89 11.33
C LYS A 80 -3.51 -4.22 11.86
N VAL A 81 -4.20 -3.44 11.03
CA VAL A 81 -5.50 -2.86 11.38
C VAL A 81 -6.54 -3.96 11.63
N SER A 82 -6.58 -5.00 10.79
CA SER A 82 -7.50 -6.13 10.98
C SER A 82 -7.17 -6.89 12.27
N GLU A 83 -5.90 -7.21 12.52
CA GLU A 83 -5.47 -7.89 13.77
C GLU A 83 -5.86 -7.09 15.02
N ALA A 84 -5.69 -5.76 14.99
CA ALA A 84 -6.01 -4.89 16.10
C ALA A 84 -7.54 -4.81 16.35
N HIS A 85 -8.33 -4.73 15.28
CA HIS A 85 -9.79 -4.78 15.37
C HIS A 85 -10.29 -6.11 15.95
N ASP A 86 -9.75 -7.24 15.49
CA ASP A 86 -10.16 -8.56 16.00
C ASP A 86 -9.81 -8.73 17.49
N THR A 87 -8.66 -8.18 17.89
CA THR A 87 -8.23 -8.13 19.30
C THR A 87 -9.19 -7.29 20.15
N GLN A 88 -9.60 -6.12 19.64
CA GLN A 88 -10.59 -5.27 20.32
C GLN A 88 -11.92 -6.01 20.49
N MET A 89 -12.47 -6.60 19.43
CA MET A 89 -13.73 -7.35 19.51
C MET A 89 -13.65 -8.50 20.52
N ALA A 90 -12.53 -9.22 20.57
CA ALA A 90 -12.31 -10.28 21.54
C ALA A 90 -12.29 -9.75 22.99
N LEU A 91 -11.65 -8.61 23.23
CA LEU A 91 -11.63 -7.93 24.53
C LEU A 91 -13.02 -7.42 24.93
N GLU A 92 -13.77 -6.84 24.00
CA GLU A 92 -15.13 -6.38 24.23
C GLU A 92 -16.04 -7.54 24.63
N ASN A 93 -16.06 -8.63 23.83
CA ASN A 93 -16.86 -9.82 24.14
C ASN A 93 -16.50 -10.43 25.51
N LYS A 94 -15.21 -10.48 25.84
CA LYS A 94 -14.74 -10.97 27.14
C LYS A 94 -15.22 -10.07 28.28
N ASN A 95 -15.14 -8.74 28.11
CA ASN A 95 -15.65 -7.81 29.09
C ASN A 95 -17.17 -7.95 29.27
N THR A 96 -17.94 -8.06 28.18
CA THR A 96 -19.39 -8.28 28.26
C THR A 96 -19.74 -9.55 29.03
N SER A 97 -18.97 -10.63 28.86
CA SER A 97 -19.17 -11.88 29.60
C SER A 97 -18.94 -11.77 31.12
N TYR A 98 -18.19 -10.76 31.58
CA TYR A 98 -18.01 -10.49 33.01
C TYR A 98 -19.19 -9.69 33.62
N PHE A 99 -20.01 -9.06 32.78
CA PHE A 99 -21.16 -8.24 33.19
C PHE A 99 -22.52 -8.85 32.82
N SER A 100 -22.53 -10.06 32.26
CA SER A 100 -23.72 -10.90 31.99
C SER A 100 -23.90 -11.97 33.06
#